data_AF-A0A8J1YS16-F1
#
_entry.id   AF-A0A8J1YS16-F1
#
_cell.length_a   1.000
_cell.length_b   1.000
_cell.length_c   1.000
_cell.angle_alpha   90.00
_cell.angle_beta   90.00
_cell.angle_gamma   90.00
#
_symmetry.space_group_name_H-M   'P 1'
#
loop_
_entity.id
_entity.type
_entity.pdbx_description
1 polymer ?
#
loop_
_entity_poly.entity_id
_entity_poly.type
_entity_poly.pdbx_seq_one_letter_code
_entity_poly.pdbx_strand_id
1 'polypeptide(L)'
;MSLFKREGATASRVEPKSSIQQIEKPKNLSASKEKDVQPSADKVLDGQIVDEETAKYLDSSIVIDDETNTRIKRMLDRRILPFLVVSYFFQTFDKGTLAASSVMGIQTDNHLVGQQYALLGTILYIGILIGELPVNQLIQRVRVAKFLGSIIICWGILVCCHAACHDWSSLMAVRFLLGLCEAGVQPCLMTLTAMYYRRVEHPTIIAYWYCQQGVQLMVSGILSFALLHIKRGPVKSWQALFILCGGLSICWGVTVLLFLPDSPMKAKCWDDERKTLILERLRVNEQGVQNRRFKSEHVWETLKDPVVWTYLLLQLSSFIIVGGLAVFANIIVKGLGFTTYQTQLLNLAQGAWSILIYIGSAWMARSTGQTIIFMIAFMNLANCCIVSGNLLWSLVTRNIGKQLYKSFRLSQLKLLFRVAGQTKKTTVFTLMFVAFALGNIIGPQVFRSKDMPRYHHAFASHIALYAFFIIMSIVLRILLMRRNSQRKTALAQVGASTPQVAEDAVVGNHRDAFSDLTDIQNKRAFLYMY
;
A
#
# COMPACT_ATOMS: atom_id res chain seq x y z
N MET A 1 29.87 -66.67 -35.08
CA MET A 1 28.42 -66.42 -34.88
C MET A 1 28.17 -64.92 -35.07
N SER A 2 28.16 -64.30 -36.27
CA SER A 2 27.81 -64.74 -37.64
C SER A 2 26.38 -65.33 -37.74
N LEU A 3 25.48 -64.97 -38.66
CA LEU A 3 25.50 -64.06 -39.84
C LEU A 3 24.50 -62.88 -39.60
N PHE A 4 24.04 -61.97 -40.50
CA PHE A 4 24.08 -61.72 -41.96
C PHE A 4 24.31 -60.19 -42.18
N LYS A 5 25.10 -59.69 -43.15
CA LYS A 5 24.94 -59.54 -44.64
C LYS A 5 24.11 -58.27 -45.01
N ARG A 6 24.75 -57.13 -45.39
CA ARG A 6 25.28 -56.71 -46.73
C ARG A 6 24.16 -56.52 -47.79
N GLU A 7 24.26 -55.74 -48.88
CA GLU A 7 25.29 -54.90 -49.54
C GLU A 7 24.70 -53.46 -49.75
N GLY A 8 25.37 -52.38 -50.20
CA GLY A 8 26.80 -52.13 -50.50
C GLY A 8 27.11 -51.35 -51.81
N ALA A 9 26.83 -50.03 -51.94
CA ALA A 9 27.12 -49.26 -53.18
C ALA A 9 27.59 -47.78 -52.99
N THR A 10 28.51 -47.34 -53.86
CA THR A 10 29.20 -46.03 -53.88
C THR A 10 29.09 -45.33 -55.24
N ALA A 11 28.90 -44.00 -55.28
CA ALA A 11 29.27 -43.04 -56.35
C ALA A 11 28.63 -41.66 -56.04
N SER A 12 29.07 -40.46 -56.43
CA SER A 12 30.34 -39.86 -56.84
C SER A 12 30.04 -38.42 -57.30
N ARG A 13 30.53 -37.41 -56.57
CA ARG A 13 31.11 -36.15 -57.09
C ARG A 13 30.41 -35.40 -58.28
N VAL A 14 29.82 -34.23 -58.00
CA VAL A 14 29.99 -32.98 -58.81
C VAL A 14 29.88 -31.73 -57.91
N GLU A 15 30.92 -30.90 -57.89
CA GLU A 15 30.81 -29.44 -57.66
C GLU A 15 31.10 -28.74 -59.01
N PRO A 16 30.64 -27.49 -59.21
CA PRO A 16 31.64 -26.42 -59.28
C PRO A 16 31.21 -25.03 -58.73
N LYS A 17 32.17 -24.33 -58.12
CA LYS A 17 32.65 -22.93 -58.37
C LYS A 17 31.62 -21.88 -58.86
N SER A 18 31.60 -20.61 -58.44
CA SER A 18 32.61 -19.67 -57.88
C SER A 18 31.86 -18.50 -57.18
N SER A 19 32.42 -17.55 -56.42
CA SER A 19 33.67 -16.78 -56.61
C SER A 19 34.21 -16.13 -55.30
N ILE A 20 35.44 -15.62 -55.34
CA ILE A 20 36.28 -15.23 -54.19
C ILE A 20 36.62 -13.73 -54.24
N GLN A 21 36.77 -13.09 -53.06
CA GLN A 21 37.73 -12.02 -52.66
C GLN A 21 37.05 -11.11 -51.60
N GLN A 22 37.40 -11.05 -50.30
CA GLN A 22 38.67 -10.82 -49.57
C GLN A 22 39.28 -9.41 -49.68
N ILE A 23 40.06 -9.05 -48.62
CA ILE A 23 40.57 -7.73 -48.18
C ILE A 23 39.56 -7.06 -47.21
N GLU A 24 39.86 -6.73 -45.93
CA GLU A 24 41.10 -6.87 -45.14
C GLU A 24 40.84 -6.92 -43.59
N LYS A 25 41.89 -6.74 -42.74
CA LYS A 25 41.86 -6.49 -41.28
C LYS A 25 43.20 -5.86 -40.82
N PRO A 26 43.21 -4.71 -40.12
CA PRO A 26 44.38 -4.30 -39.35
C PRO A 26 44.42 -4.96 -37.95
N LYS A 27 45.60 -5.45 -37.56
CA LYS A 27 46.01 -5.61 -36.15
C LYS A 27 46.31 -4.20 -35.59
N ASN A 28 46.26 -3.90 -34.28
CA ASN A 28 46.95 -4.58 -33.19
C ASN A 28 46.59 -3.93 -31.82
N LEU A 29 46.95 -4.59 -30.71
CA LEU A 29 47.33 -4.07 -29.36
C LEU A 29 46.51 -4.47 -28.11
N SER A 30 47.26 -5.09 -27.19
CA SER A 30 47.15 -5.15 -25.71
C SER A 30 45.82 -5.53 -25.05
N ALA A 31 45.85 -6.67 -24.35
CA ALA A 31 44.80 -7.14 -23.47
C ALA A 31 44.77 -6.42 -22.11
N SER A 32 43.58 -6.12 -21.62
CA SER A 32 43.25 -6.00 -20.20
C SER A 32 42.03 -6.87 -19.90
N LYS A 33 42.15 -7.83 -18.97
CA LYS A 33 41.06 -8.74 -18.59
C LYS A 33 40.02 -8.00 -17.73
N GLU A 34 38.91 -7.58 -18.32
CA GLU A 34 37.67 -7.43 -17.55
C GLU A 34 36.94 -8.78 -17.47
N LYS A 35 36.33 -9.06 -16.32
CA LYS A 35 35.53 -10.27 -16.11
C LYS A 35 34.11 -9.99 -16.58
N ASP A 36 33.75 -10.50 -17.76
CA ASP A 36 32.36 -10.51 -18.21
C ASP A 36 31.49 -11.30 -17.23
N VAL A 37 30.69 -10.56 -16.45
CA VAL A 37 29.50 -11.11 -15.82
C VAL A 37 28.44 -11.20 -16.91
N GLN A 38 28.23 -12.41 -17.45
CA GLN A 38 27.17 -12.66 -18.42
C GLN A 38 25.81 -12.21 -17.84
N PRO A 39 25.08 -11.28 -18.49
CA PRO A 39 23.70 -11.02 -18.12
C PRO A 39 22.85 -12.26 -18.44
N SER A 40 21.88 -12.57 -17.57
CA SER A 40 20.94 -13.67 -17.82
C SER A 40 20.19 -13.45 -19.13
N ALA A 41 20.05 -14.51 -19.93
CA ALA A 41 19.44 -14.43 -21.25
C ALA A 41 17.90 -14.36 -21.15
N ASP A 42 17.39 -13.15 -20.93
CA ASP A 42 15.96 -12.86 -21.03
C ASP A 42 15.46 -13.19 -22.46
N LYS A 43 14.50 -14.11 -22.59
CA LYS A 43 13.88 -14.47 -23.88
C LYS A 43 12.63 -13.63 -24.10
N VAL A 44 12.58 -12.95 -25.24
CA VAL A 44 11.43 -12.15 -25.66
C VAL A 44 10.39 -13.03 -26.35
N LEU A 45 9.22 -13.17 -25.74
CA LEU A 45 8.01 -13.73 -26.33
C LEU A 45 6.92 -12.65 -26.25
N ASP A 46 6.15 -12.44 -27.33
CA ASP A 46 5.13 -11.38 -27.46
C ASP A 46 5.55 -9.97 -27.01
N GLY A 47 6.83 -9.61 -27.21
CA GLY A 47 7.38 -8.31 -26.83
C GLY A 47 7.51 -8.06 -25.32
N GLN A 48 7.22 -9.06 -24.48
CA GLN A 48 7.39 -8.98 -23.03
C GLN A 48 8.76 -9.52 -22.63
N ILE A 49 9.44 -8.82 -21.72
CA ILE A 49 10.63 -9.34 -21.03
C ILE A 49 10.12 -10.28 -19.94
N VAL A 50 10.24 -11.59 -20.18
CA VAL A 50 9.75 -12.64 -19.28
C VAL A 50 10.95 -13.43 -18.75
N ASP A 51 11.06 -13.57 -17.42
CA ASP A 51 12.06 -14.43 -16.78
C ASP A 51 12.06 -15.83 -17.41
N GLU A 52 13.22 -16.43 -17.64
CA GLU A 52 13.33 -17.75 -18.29
C GLU A 52 12.63 -18.88 -17.51
N GLU A 53 12.44 -18.72 -16.19
CA GLU A 53 11.60 -19.62 -15.38
C GLU A 53 10.10 -19.47 -15.66
N THR A 54 9.65 -18.28 -16.04
CA THR A 54 8.23 -17.95 -16.28
C THR A 54 7.83 -18.30 -17.72
N ALA A 55 8.74 -18.12 -18.68
CA ALA A 55 8.54 -18.49 -20.10
C ALA A 55 8.18 -19.98 -20.30
N LYS A 56 8.58 -20.87 -19.37
CA LYS A 56 8.29 -22.32 -19.42
C LYS A 56 6.84 -22.70 -19.12
N TYR A 57 6.05 -21.78 -18.59
CA TYR A 57 4.69 -22.03 -18.10
C TYR A 57 3.63 -21.17 -18.81
N LEU A 58 4.03 -20.42 -19.84
CA LEU A 58 3.14 -19.71 -20.74
C LEU A 58 2.64 -20.65 -21.83
N ASP A 59 1.32 -20.78 -21.94
CA ASP A 59 0.65 -21.52 -23.01
C ASP A 59 -0.56 -20.71 -23.48
N SER A 60 -0.38 -20.04 -24.63
CA SER A 60 -1.40 -19.20 -25.25
C SER A 60 -2.64 -19.95 -25.75
N SER A 61 -2.69 -21.29 -25.66
CA SER A 61 -3.88 -22.07 -26.00
C SER A 61 -4.90 -22.16 -24.85
N ILE A 62 -4.52 -21.83 -23.61
CA ILE A 62 -5.35 -22.03 -22.43
C ILE A 62 -6.32 -20.84 -22.22
N VAL A 63 -7.59 -21.03 -22.63
CA VAL A 63 -8.68 -20.12 -22.28
C VAL A 63 -9.21 -20.48 -20.89
N ILE A 64 -9.11 -19.55 -19.93
CA ILE A 64 -9.56 -19.77 -18.55
C ILE A 64 -11.05 -19.43 -18.41
N ASP A 65 -11.86 -20.44 -18.15
CA ASP A 65 -13.26 -20.30 -17.75
C ASP A 65 -13.43 -19.63 -16.37
N ASP A 66 -14.56 -18.93 -16.16
CA ASP A 66 -14.84 -18.16 -14.95
C ASP A 66 -15.07 -19.00 -13.69
N GLU A 67 -15.50 -20.27 -13.81
CA GLU A 67 -15.56 -21.18 -12.67
C GLU A 67 -14.14 -21.55 -12.22
N THR A 68 -13.28 -21.89 -13.18
CA THR A 68 -11.86 -22.20 -12.94
C THR A 68 -11.13 -21.01 -12.33
N ASN A 69 -11.37 -19.81 -12.85
CA ASN A 69 -10.88 -18.53 -12.33
C ASN A 69 -11.26 -18.30 -10.86
N THR A 70 -12.53 -18.58 -10.52
CA THR A 70 -13.06 -18.48 -9.16
C THR A 70 -12.44 -19.52 -8.22
N ARG A 71 -12.22 -20.75 -8.69
CA ARG A 71 -11.54 -21.82 -7.95
C ARG A 71 -10.08 -21.46 -7.63
N ILE A 72 -9.33 -20.95 -8.62
CA ILE A 72 -7.95 -20.47 -8.45
C ILE A 72 -7.91 -19.32 -7.44
N LYS A 73 -8.83 -18.34 -7.57
CA LYS A 73 -8.92 -17.23 -6.61
C LYS A 73 -9.14 -17.71 -5.17
N ARG A 74 -10.10 -18.63 -4.94
CA ARG A 74 -10.34 -19.20 -3.59
C ARG A 74 -9.13 -19.93 -3.02
N MET A 75 -8.31 -20.56 -3.87
CA MET A 75 -7.05 -21.20 -3.46
C MET A 75 -6.00 -20.17 -3.04
N LEU A 76 -5.85 -19.08 -3.80
CA LEU A 76 -4.97 -17.95 -3.46
C LEU A 76 -5.43 -17.26 -2.16
N ASP A 77 -6.72 -17.00 -2.03
CA ASP A 77 -7.33 -16.38 -0.84
C ASP A 77 -7.20 -17.24 0.43
N ARG A 78 -7.07 -18.57 0.31
CA ARG A 78 -6.81 -19.45 1.46
C ARG A 78 -5.35 -19.47 1.90
N ARG A 79 -4.40 -19.08 1.04
CA ARG A 79 -2.96 -19.24 1.32
C ARG A 79 -2.17 -17.94 1.37
N ILE A 80 -2.39 -17.01 0.43
CA ILE A 80 -1.62 -15.75 0.33
C ILE A 80 -2.31 -14.63 1.13
N LEU A 81 -3.64 -14.50 1.02
CA LEU A 81 -4.39 -13.45 1.73
C LEU A 81 -4.16 -13.45 3.26
N PRO A 82 -4.10 -14.59 3.98
CA PRO A 82 -3.80 -14.58 5.41
C PRO A 82 -2.45 -13.95 5.72
N PHE A 83 -1.42 -14.19 4.90
CA PHE A 83 -0.11 -13.56 5.10
C PHE A 83 -0.17 -12.04 4.91
N LEU A 84 -0.89 -11.57 3.88
CA LEU A 84 -1.04 -10.13 3.63
C LEU A 84 -1.80 -9.43 4.76
N VAL A 85 -2.90 -10.04 5.19
CA VAL A 85 -3.80 -9.53 6.23
C VAL A 85 -3.11 -9.50 7.60
N VAL A 86 -2.53 -10.61 8.04
CA VAL A 86 -1.89 -10.69 9.36
C VAL A 86 -0.62 -9.85 9.44
N SER A 87 0.17 -9.74 8.37
CA SER A 87 1.34 -8.83 8.35
C SER A 87 0.93 -7.36 8.49
N TYR A 88 -0.17 -6.94 7.84
CA TYR A 88 -0.69 -5.58 8.01
C TYR A 88 -1.34 -5.37 9.38
N PHE A 89 -1.98 -6.40 9.97
CA PHE A 89 -2.43 -6.37 11.37
C PHE A 89 -1.27 -6.02 12.31
N PHE A 90 -0.16 -6.77 12.27
CA PHE A 90 1.01 -6.49 13.11
C PHE A 90 1.58 -5.08 12.89
N GLN A 91 1.73 -4.64 11.64
CA GLN A 91 2.18 -3.27 11.34
C GLN A 91 1.28 -2.20 11.99
N THR A 92 -0.04 -2.40 12.02
CA THR A 92 -0.94 -1.46 12.70
C THR A 92 -0.92 -1.60 14.22
N PHE A 93 -0.66 -2.79 14.73
CA PHE A 93 -0.62 -3.12 16.15
C PHE A 93 0.58 -2.48 16.85
N ASP A 94 1.76 -2.58 16.24
CA ASP A 94 2.98 -1.97 16.75
C ASP A 94 2.89 -0.42 16.73
N LYS A 95 2.34 0.18 15.66
CA LYS A 95 1.99 1.62 15.62
C LYS A 95 1.01 2.04 16.72
N GLY A 96 -0.01 1.22 16.99
CA GLY A 96 -1.00 1.45 18.05
C GLY A 96 -0.41 1.36 19.46
N THR A 97 0.71 0.66 19.64
CA THR A 97 1.30 0.38 20.95
C THR A 97 1.79 1.65 21.66
N LEU A 98 2.26 2.69 20.94
CA LEU A 98 2.56 4.00 21.53
C LEU A 98 1.32 4.60 22.21
N ALA A 99 0.20 4.66 21.50
CA ALA A 99 -1.04 5.21 22.06
C ALA A 99 -1.56 4.36 23.24
N ALA A 100 -1.46 3.04 23.18
CA ALA A 100 -1.81 2.14 24.29
C ALA A 100 -0.94 2.39 25.54
N SER A 101 0.38 2.48 25.37
CA SER A 101 1.34 2.74 26.47
C SER A 101 1.20 4.11 27.13
N SER A 102 0.67 5.11 26.41
CA SER A 102 0.53 6.50 26.90
C SER A 102 -0.26 6.62 28.21
N VAL A 103 -1.26 5.76 28.41
CA VAL A 103 -2.08 5.75 29.63
C VAL A 103 -1.57 4.78 30.70
N MET A 104 -0.59 3.95 30.37
CA MET A 104 0.05 2.92 31.22
C MET A 104 1.31 3.42 31.96
N GLY A 105 1.74 4.66 31.75
CA GLY A 105 2.87 5.25 32.51
C GLY A 105 4.13 5.58 31.72
N ILE A 106 4.22 5.28 30.41
CA ILE A 106 5.44 5.55 29.61
C ILE A 106 5.91 7.02 29.68
N GLN A 107 5.00 7.99 29.85
CA GLN A 107 5.37 9.41 29.98
C GLN A 107 6.05 9.72 31.31
N THR A 108 5.54 9.16 32.41
CA THR A 108 6.09 9.35 33.76
C THR A 108 7.35 8.52 33.97
N ASP A 109 7.41 7.31 33.42
CA ASP A 109 8.51 6.37 33.59
C ASP A 109 9.77 6.72 32.79
N ASN A 110 9.63 7.48 31.71
CA ASN A 110 10.72 7.94 30.85
C ASN A 110 10.94 9.46 30.93
N HIS A 111 10.42 10.10 31.98
CA HIS A 111 10.58 11.54 32.27
C HIS A 111 10.26 12.46 31.08
N LEU A 112 9.17 12.16 30.34
CA LEU A 112 8.80 12.91 29.14
C LEU A 112 8.18 14.27 29.49
N VAL A 113 8.85 15.36 29.12
CA VAL A 113 8.43 16.74 29.43
C VAL A 113 7.84 17.44 28.20
N GLY A 114 6.71 18.12 28.39
CA GLY A 114 6.11 19.00 27.40
C GLY A 114 5.79 18.30 26.08
N GLN A 115 6.39 18.76 24.98
CA GLN A 115 6.11 18.27 23.62
C GLN A 115 6.85 16.96 23.27
N GLN A 116 7.69 16.43 24.16
CA GLN A 116 8.51 15.23 23.91
C GLN A 116 7.67 14.00 23.53
N TYR A 117 6.50 13.79 24.12
CA TYR A 117 5.60 12.70 23.73
C TYR A 117 5.04 12.85 22.30
N ALA A 118 4.72 14.07 21.86
CA ALA A 118 4.29 14.31 20.48
C ALA A 118 5.42 14.02 19.48
N LEU A 119 6.67 14.38 19.83
CA LEU A 119 7.85 14.09 19.00
C LEU A 119 8.07 12.59 18.80
N LEU A 120 7.74 11.73 19.79
CA LEU A 120 7.77 10.26 19.61
C LEU A 120 6.79 9.78 18.53
N GLY A 121 5.65 10.44 18.37
CA GLY A 121 4.72 10.19 17.26
C GLY A 121 5.29 10.67 15.92
N THR A 122 5.85 11.88 15.89
CA THR A 122 6.41 12.50 14.68
C THR A 122 7.64 11.76 14.12
N ILE A 123 8.60 11.36 14.97
CA ILE A 123 9.89 10.80 14.54
C ILE A 123 9.75 9.48 13.78
N LEU A 124 8.74 8.66 14.11
CA LEU A 124 8.41 7.43 13.38
C LEU A 124 8.16 7.72 11.89
N TYR A 125 7.38 8.75 11.59
CA TYR A 125 7.02 9.10 10.21
C TYR A 125 8.15 9.81 9.47
N ILE A 126 9.08 10.48 10.17
CA ILE A 126 10.35 10.94 9.58
C ILE A 126 11.20 9.74 9.15
N GLY A 127 11.33 8.73 10.01
CA GLY A 127 12.01 7.47 9.68
C GLY A 127 11.38 6.76 8.47
N ILE A 128 10.04 6.68 8.42
CA ILE A 128 9.30 6.11 7.27
C ILE A 128 9.59 6.88 5.98
N LEU A 129 9.58 8.22 6.01
CA LEU A 129 9.82 9.06 4.83
C LEU A 129 11.25 8.90 4.29
N ILE A 130 12.25 8.82 5.18
CA ILE A 130 13.65 8.59 4.79
C ILE A 130 13.85 7.15 4.28
N GLY A 131 13.17 6.17 4.89
CA GLY A 131 13.26 4.75 4.51
C GLY A 131 12.54 4.40 3.20
N GLU A 132 11.54 5.17 2.78
CA GLU A 132 10.75 4.87 1.59
C GLU A 132 11.60 4.76 0.32
N LEU A 133 12.43 5.77 0.03
CA LEU A 133 13.26 5.82 -1.17
C LEU A 133 14.24 4.63 -1.30
N PRO A 134 15.12 4.34 -0.32
CA PRO A 134 16.04 3.20 -0.42
C PRO A 134 15.30 1.86 -0.44
N VAL A 135 14.20 1.73 0.32
CA VAL A 135 13.48 0.45 0.36
C VAL A 135 12.69 0.18 -0.92
N ASN A 136 12.07 1.19 -1.55
CA ASN A 136 11.41 1.03 -2.85
C ASN A 136 12.41 0.63 -3.95
N GLN A 137 13.63 1.15 -3.92
CA GLN A 137 14.72 0.71 -4.82
C GLN A 137 15.17 -0.72 -4.52
N LEU A 138 15.24 -1.11 -3.25
CA LEU A 138 15.64 -2.43 -2.82
C LEU A 138 14.60 -3.51 -3.20
N ILE A 139 13.31 -3.23 -3.02
CA ILE A 139 12.18 -4.14 -3.35
C ILE A 139 12.21 -4.61 -4.81
N GLN A 140 12.71 -3.78 -5.73
CA GLN A 140 12.84 -4.14 -7.15
C GLN A 140 13.98 -5.14 -7.44
N ARG A 141 14.92 -5.33 -6.50
CA ARG A 141 16.13 -6.16 -6.67
C ARG A 141 16.15 -7.39 -5.77
N VAL A 142 15.35 -7.41 -4.72
CA VAL A 142 15.32 -8.50 -3.72
C VAL A 142 14.08 -9.38 -3.86
N ARG A 143 14.16 -10.59 -3.32
CA ARG A 143 13.02 -11.51 -3.24
C ARG A 143 12.02 -10.97 -2.22
N VAL A 144 10.84 -10.55 -2.69
CA VAL A 144 9.90 -9.72 -1.92
C VAL A 144 9.39 -10.42 -0.65
N ALA A 145 9.08 -11.72 -0.69
CA ALA A 145 8.59 -12.44 0.48
C ALA A 145 9.67 -12.59 1.57
N LYS A 146 10.89 -12.97 1.20
CA LYS A 146 12.03 -13.00 2.14
C LYS A 146 12.40 -11.64 2.71
N PHE A 147 12.33 -10.59 1.90
CA PHE A 147 12.57 -9.24 2.36
C PHE A 147 11.49 -8.79 3.36
N LEU A 148 10.20 -9.06 3.07
CA LEU A 148 9.10 -8.84 4.00
C LEU A 148 9.29 -9.59 5.32
N GLY A 149 9.60 -10.89 5.31
CA GLY A 149 9.86 -11.65 6.54
C GLY A 149 11.03 -11.09 7.36
N SER A 150 12.11 -10.68 6.68
CA SER A 150 13.30 -10.09 7.32
C SER A 150 12.98 -8.74 7.97
N ILE A 151 12.20 -7.90 7.29
CA ILE A 151 11.81 -6.57 7.80
C ILE A 151 10.82 -6.67 8.97
N ILE A 152 9.94 -7.70 8.97
CA ILE A 152 9.07 -8.04 10.11
C ILE A 152 9.91 -8.37 11.35
N ILE A 153 10.91 -9.24 11.22
CA ILE A 153 11.79 -9.60 12.35
C ILE A 153 12.56 -8.38 12.86
N CYS A 154 13.15 -7.59 11.95
CA CYS A 154 13.92 -6.40 12.30
C CYS A 154 13.08 -5.36 13.04
N TRP A 155 11.87 -5.05 12.54
CA TRP A 155 10.97 -4.14 13.23
C TRP A 155 10.53 -4.72 14.58
N GLY A 156 10.20 -6.02 14.66
CA GLY A 156 9.74 -6.67 15.89
C GLY A 156 10.79 -6.62 17.01
N ILE A 157 12.07 -6.80 16.66
CA ILE A 157 13.20 -6.59 17.59
C ILE A 157 13.23 -5.14 18.10
N LEU A 158 13.07 -4.16 17.21
CA LEU A 158 13.03 -2.74 17.60
C LEU A 158 11.80 -2.42 18.48
N VAL A 159 10.65 -3.06 18.25
CA VAL A 159 9.48 -2.95 19.13
C VAL A 159 9.81 -3.50 20.53
N CYS A 160 10.43 -4.68 20.65
CA CYS A 160 10.92 -5.19 21.94
C CYS A 160 11.92 -4.24 22.62
N CYS A 161 12.85 -3.64 21.86
CA CYS A 161 13.86 -2.73 22.40
C CYS A 161 13.26 -1.48 23.09
N HIS A 162 12.02 -1.08 22.76
CA HIS A 162 11.34 0.02 23.46
C HIS A 162 11.17 -0.25 24.96
N ALA A 163 11.04 -1.52 25.37
CA ALA A 163 10.91 -1.88 26.78
C ALA A 163 12.19 -1.63 27.59
N ALA A 164 13.36 -1.63 26.93
CA ALA A 164 14.65 -1.32 27.53
C ALA A 164 15.02 0.18 27.48
N CYS A 165 14.17 1.02 26.88
CA CYS A 165 14.38 2.46 26.85
C CYS A 165 13.99 3.10 28.18
N HIS A 166 14.91 3.87 28.78
CA HIS A 166 14.67 4.62 30.02
C HIS A 166 14.61 6.14 29.80
N ASP A 167 15.25 6.66 28.74
CA ASP A 167 15.33 8.10 28.46
C ASP A 167 14.59 8.51 27.18
N TRP A 168 14.19 9.78 27.09
CA TRP A 168 13.62 10.36 25.86
C TRP A 168 14.49 10.10 24.62
N SER A 169 15.81 10.30 24.72
CA SER A 169 16.75 10.09 23.61
C SER A 169 16.75 8.65 23.11
N SER A 170 16.68 7.67 24.02
CA SER A 170 16.60 6.24 23.68
C SER A 170 15.28 5.90 22.97
N LEU A 171 14.14 6.41 23.47
CA LEU A 171 12.84 6.24 22.82
C LEU A 171 12.78 6.90 21.44
N MET A 172 13.41 8.05 21.24
CA MET A 172 13.51 8.73 19.94
C MET A 172 14.33 7.92 18.94
N ALA A 173 15.50 7.42 19.34
CA ALA A 173 16.38 6.64 18.47
C ALA A 173 15.72 5.32 18.02
N VAL A 174 15.14 4.55 18.96
CA VAL A 174 14.48 3.28 18.62
C VAL A 174 13.23 3.51 17.76
N ARG A 175 12.48 4.61 17.96
CA ARG A 175 11.34 4.96 17.06
C ARG A 175 11.76 5.42 15.67
N PHE A 176 12.87 6.14 15.56
CA PHE A 176 13.42 6.52 14.26
C PHE A 176 13.79 5.26 13.44
N LEU A 177 14.53 4.34 14.05
CA LEU A 177 14.91 3.06 13.44
C LEU A 177 13.69 2.18 13.12
N LEU A 178 12.68 2.14 14.00
CA LEU A 178 11.42 1.43 13.76
C LEU A 178 10.73 1.99 12.50
N GLY A 179 10.66 3.32 12.36
CA GLY A 179 10.10 3.96 11.18
C GLY A 179 10.86 3.61 9.90
N LEU A 180 12.20 3.59 9.95
CA LEU A 180 13.05 3.19 8.82
C LEU A 180 12.75 1.75 8.37
N CYS A 181 12.55 0.82 9.32
CA CYS A 181 12.19 -0.57 9.02
C CYS A 181 10.75 -0.70 8.51
N GLU A 182 9.78 0.01 9.09
CA GLU A 182 8.37 -0.09 8.69
C GLU A 182 8.07 0.46 7.29
N ALA A 183 8.97 1.28 6.71
CA ALA A 183 8.80 1.89 5.39
C ALA A 183 8.52 0.86 4.28
N GLY A 184 9.15 -0.31 4.35
CA GLY A 184 9.06 -1.35 3.31
C GLY A 184 7.80 -2.18 3.29
N VAL A 185 7.04 -2.22 4.39
CA VAL A 185 5.97 -3.21 4.58
C VAL A 185 4.83 -2.98 3.59
N GLN A 186 4.35 -1.75 3.48
CA GLN A 186 3.25 -1.40 2.58
C GLN A 186 3.59 -1.62 1.10
N PRO A 187 4.74 -1.16 0.55
CA PRO A 187 5.11 -1.47 -0.83
C PRO A 187 5.35 -2.97 -1.07
N CYS A 188 5.92 -3.73 -0.12
CA CYS A 188 6.03 -5.19 -0.24
C CYS A 188 4.66 -5.86 -0.40
N LEU A 189 3.69 -5.49 0.45
CA LEU A 189 2.34 -6.04 0.40
C LEU A 189 1.59 -5.62 -0.87
N MET A 190 1.83 -4.41 -1.41
CA MET A 190 1.32 -3.99 -2.72
C MET A 190 1.90 -4.84 -3.86
N THR A 191 3.23 -5.04 -3.88
CA THR A 191 3.90 -5.86 -4.90
C THR A 191 3.43 -7.30 -4.84
N LEU A 192 3.35 -7.92 -3.66
CA LEU A 192 2.79 -9.27 -3.50
C LEU A 192 1.33 -9.35 -3.99
N THR A 193 0.50 -8.34 -3.69
CA THR A 193 -0.87 -8.27 -4.22
C THR A 193 -0.87 -8.20 -5.76
N ALA A 194 0.03 -7.43 -6.36
CA ALA A 194 0.18 -7.32 -7.81
C ALA A 194 0.72 -8.61 -8.49
N MET A 195 1.50 -9.42 -7.76
CA MET A 195 2.07 -10.69 -8.23
C MET A 195 1.08 -11.86 -8.17
N TYR A 196 0.13 -11.87 -7.22
CA TYR A 196 -0.80 -13.01 -7.02
C TYR A 196 -2.24 -12.73 -7.49
N TYR A 197 -2.65 -11.46 -7.64
CA TYR A 197 -4.04 -11.10 -7.92
C TYR A 197 -4.23 -10.27 -9.20
N ARG A 198 -5.44 -10.33 -9.77
CA ARG A 198 -5.79 -9.53 -10.95
C ARG A 198 -6.03 -8.06 -10.59
N ARG A 199 -5.77 -7.12 -11.50
CA ARG A 199 -5.96 -5.66 -11.30
C ARG A 199 -7.38 -5.32 -10.78
N VAL A 200 -8.40 -6.04 -11.28
CA VAL A 200 -9.81 -5.89 -10.85
C VAL A 200 -10.08 -6.37 -9.42
N GLU A 201 -9.23 -7.25 -8.88
CA GLU A 201 -9.33 -7.81 -7.52
C GLU A 201 -8.53 -7.00 -6.50
N HIS A 202 -7.50 -6.25 -6.94
CA HIS A 202 -6.63 -5.46 -6.07
C HIS A 202 -7.42 -4.62 -5.07
N PRO A 203 -8.45 -3.82 -5.43
CA PRO A 203 -9.20 -3.00 -4.46
C PRO A 203 -9.91 -3.81 -3.36
N THR A 204 -10.25 -5.09 -3.60
CA THR A 204 -10.91 -5.97 -2.62
C THR A 204 -9.89 -6.60 -1.67
N ILE A 205 -8.76 -7.09 -2.18
CA ILE A 205 -7.62 -7.52 -1.34
C ILE A 205 -7.13 -6.35 -0.48
N ILE A 206 -7.08 -5.17 -1.10
CA ILE A 206 -6.77 -3.88 -0.47
C ILE A 206 -7.90 -3.38 0.47
N ALA A 207 -9.07 -4.01 0.53
CA ALA A 207 -10.02 -3.77 1.62
C ALA A 207 -9.68 -4.64 2.84
N TYR A 208 -9.45 -5.95 2.64
CA TYR A 208 -9.26 -6.93 3.72
C TYR A 208 -8.07 -6.62 4.64
N TRP A 209 -6.93 -6.19 4.09
CA TRP A 209 -5.78 -5.77 4.89
C TRP A 209 -6.09 -4.49 5.72
N TYR A 210 -6.77 -3.47 5.20
CA TYR A 210 -7.04 -2.20 5.90
C TYR A 210 -8.06 -2.36 7.02
N CYS A 211 -9.02 -3.29 6.88
CA CYS A 211 -9.95 -3.67 7.94
C CYS A 211 -9.23 -4.13 9.22
N GLN A 212 -7.98 -4.60 9.13
CA GLN A 212 -7.21 -4.99 10.32
C GLN A 212 -6.92 -3.85 11.29
N GLN A 213 -7.01 -2.57 10.87
CA GLN A 213 -6.99 -1.45 11.83
C GLN A 213 -8.13 -1.51 12.85
N GLY A 214 -9.28 -2.09 12.50
CA GLY A 214 -10.37 -2.30 13.45
C GLY A 214 -10.05 -3.45 14.42
N VAL A 215 -9.61 -4.59 13.89
CA VAL A 215 -9.17 -5.76 14.67
C VAL A 215 -8.03 -5.40 15.63
N GLN A 216 -7.08 -4.58 15.16
CA GLN A 216 -5.97 -4.05 15.93
C GLN A 216 -6.40 -3.30 17.19
N LEU A 217 -7.40 -2.43 17.09
CA LEU A 217 -7.94 -1.69 18.25
C LEU A 217 -8.61 -2.65 19.24
N MET A 218 -9.28 -3.70 18.76
CA MET A 218 -9.89 -4.73 19.61
C MET A 218 -8.85 -5.51 20.39
N VAL A 219 -7.86 -6.08 19.69
CA VAL A 219 -6.80 -6.89 20.32
C VAL A 219 -5.92 -6.01 21.22
N SER A 220 -5.58 -4.79 20.80
CA SER A 220 -4.79 -3.85 21.61
C SER A 220 -5.53 -3.43 22.88
N GLY A 221 -6.85 -3.20 22.82
CA GLY A 221 -7.66 -2.92 24.00
C GLY A 221 -7.69 -4.08 25.00
N ILE A 222 -7.97 -5.30 24.53
CA ILE A 222 -8.00 -6.51 25.37
C ILE A 222 -6.63 -6.78 25.99
N LEU A 223 -5.56 -6.74 25.19
CA LEU A 223 -4.21 -7.02 25.67
C LEU A 223 -3.75 -5.96 26.68
N SER A 224 -4.06 -4.69 26.41
CA SER A 224 -3.78 -3.59 27.33
C SER A 224 -4.53 -3.73 28.65
N PHE A 225 -5.79 -4.14 28.60
CA PHE A 225 -6.59 -4.41 29.80
C PHE A 225 -5.99 -5.57 30.62
N ALA A 226 -5.56 -6.65 29.98
CA ALA A 226 -4.90 -7.77 30.66
C ALA A 226 -3.59 -7.33 31.33
N LEU A 227 -2.70 -6.66 30.60
CA LEU A 227 -1.37 -6.27 31.11
C LEU A 227 -1.41 -5.18 32.20
N LEU A 228 -2.48 -4.39 32.29
CA LEU A 228 -2.72 -3.45 33.41
C LEU A 228 -2.88 -4.14 34.78
N HIS A 229 -3.17 -5.45 34.80
CA HIS A 229 -3.21 -6.22 36.06
C HIS A 229 -1.83 -6.55 36.62
N ILE A 230 -0.75 -6.36 35.83
CA ILE A 230 0.63 -6.49 36.29
C ILE A 230 0.97 -5.28 37.18
N LYS A 231 0.70 -5.42 38.49
CA LYS A 231 0.93 -4.39 39.52
C LYS A 231 2.26 -4.54 40.26
N ARG A 232 2.91 -5.70 40.17
CA ARG A 232 4.17 -6.04 40.87
C ARG A 232 5.03 -6.91 39.96
N GLY A 233 6.31 -6.59 39.86
CA GLY A 233 7.29 -7.30 39.05
C GLY A 233 8.40 -6.37 38.54
N PRO A 234 9.49 -6.91 37.94
CA PRO A 234 10.58 -6.12 37.38
C PRO A 234 10.21 -5.40 36.06
N VAL A 235 9.09 -5.79 35.43
CA VAL A 235 8.62 -5.25 34.14
C VAL A 235 7.33 -4.46 34.37
N LYS A 236 7.30 -3.19 33.97
CA LYS A 236 6.12 -2.32 34.03
C LYS A 236 5.09 -2.72 32.96
N SER A 237 3.80 -2.42 33.17
CA SER A 237 2.72 -2.85 32.27
C SER A 237 2.92 -2.42 30.79
N TRP A 238 3.50 -1.24 30.55
CA TRP A 238 3.80 -0.78 29.20
C TRP A 238 5.02 -1.49 28.59
N GLN A 239 6.05 -1.81 29.37
CA GLN A 239 7.21 -2.58 28.91
C GLN A 239 6.79 -3.99 28.50
N ALA A 240 5.92 -4.64 29.30
CA ALA A 240 5.33 -5.93 28.98
C ALA A 240 4.53 -5.90 27.66
N LEU A 241 3.84 -4.79 27.38
CA LEU A 241 3.13 -4.60 26.12
C LEU A 241 4.10 -4.56 24.92
N PHE A 242 5.17 -3.77 24.98
CA PHE A 242 6.17 -3.73 23.90
C PHE A 242 6.89 -5.07 23.68
N ILE A 243 7.25 -5.77 24.75
CA ILE A 243 7.87 -7.12 24.67
C ILE A 243 6.92 -8.10 23.97
N LEU A 244 5.64 -8.10 24.36
CA LEU A 244 4.66 -9.04 23.82
C LEU A 244 4.28 -8.71 22.37
N CYS A 245 4.07 -7.44 22.03
CA CYS A 245 3.82 -7.00 20.66
C CYS A 245 5.00 -7.36 19.74
N GLY A 246 6.22 -6.95 20.11
CA GLY A 246 7.42 -7.21 19.32
C GLY A 246 7.74 -8.71 19.19
N GLY A 247 7.55 -9.49 20.28
CA GLY A 247 7.74 -10.94 20.27
C GLY A 247 6.78 -11.67 19.33
N LEU A 248 5.49 -11.29 19.34
CA LEU A 248 4.52 -11.84 18.39
C LEU A 248 4.84 -11.44 16.95
N SER A 249 5.26 -10.19 16.71
CA SER A 249 5.74 -9.73 15.39
C SER A 249 6.98 -10.52 14.93
N ILE A 250 7.96 -10.80 15.79
CA ILE A 250 9.13 -11.65 15.44
C ILE A 250 8.70 -13.07 15.05
N CYS A 251 7.87 -13.72 15.86
CA CYS A 251 7.34 -15.07 15.56
C CYS A 251 6.59 -15.10 14.22
N TRP A 252 5.83 -14.05 13.93
CA TRP A 252 5.15 -13.89 12.65
C TRP A 252 6.13 -13.67 11.49
N GLY A 253 7.18 -12.86 11.67
CA GLY A 253 8.21 -12.63 10.65
C GLY A 253 8.98 -13.90 10.28
N VAL A 254 9.29 -14.75 11.28
CA VAL A 254 9.84 -16.09 11.05
C VAL A 254 8.86 -16.97 10.27
N THR A 255 7.56 -16.93 10.62
CA THR A 255 6.51 -17.64 9.89
C THR A 255 6.43 -17.19 8.42
N VAL A 256 6.53 -15.89 8.15
CA VAL A 256 6.56 -15.34 6.79
C VAL A 256 7.81 -15.80 6.04
N LEU A 257 9.00 -15.77 6.66
CA LEU A 257 10.25 -16.25 6.03
C LEU A 257 10.20 -17.73 5.62
N LEU A 258 9.53 -18.58 6.41
CA LEU A 258 9.48 -20.02 6.18
C LEU A 258 8.36 -20.44 5.21
N PHE A 259 7.20 -19.78 5.26
CA PHE A 259 5.98 -20.26 4.59
C PHE A 259 5.48 -19.40 3.41
N LEU A 260 5.91 -18.13 3.27
CA LEU A 260 5.48 -17.27 2.17
C LEU A 260 6.37 -17.47 0.93
N PRO A 261 5.86 -17.96 -0.21
CA PRO A 261 6.65 -18.13 -1.42
C PRO A 261 7.02 -16.80 -2.09
N ASP A 262 8.28 -16.69 -2.54
CA ASP A 262 8.83 -15.49 -3.21
C ASP A 262 8.14 -15.17 -4.54
N SER A 263 7.62 -16.16 -5.26
CA SER A 263 6.83 -15.98 -6.48
C SER A 263 5.87 -17.17 -6.71
N PRO A 264 4.83 -17.02 -7.55
CA PRO A 264 3.96 -18.13 -7.95
C PRO A 264 4.73 -19.34 -8.47
N MET A 265 5.79 -19.11 -9.26
CA MET A 265 6.58 -20.17 -9.89
C MET A 265 7.45 -20.92 -8.88
N LYS A 266 7.93 -20.23 -7.84
CA LYS A 266 8.76 -20.77 -6.75
C LYS A 266 7.93 -21.35 -5.59
N ALA A 267 6.61 -21.34 -5.70
CA ALA A 267 5.71 -21.95 -4.73
C ALA A 267 5.78 -23.50 -4.84
N LYS A 268 6.56 -24.13 -3.95
CA LYS A 268 6.66 -25.60 -3.80
C LYS A 268 5.33 -26.31 -3.46
N CYS A 269 4.26 -25.55 -3.23
CA CYS A 269 2.97 -26.04 -2.75
C CYS A 269 1.89 -26.13 -3.84
N TRP A 270 2.24 -25.83 -5.09
CA TRP A 270 1.35 -25.93 -6.24
C TRP A 270 1.98 -26.87 -7.27
N ASP A 271 1.16 -27.74 -7.85
CA ASP A 271 1.52 -28.56 -9.00
C ASP A 271 1.81 -27.66 -10.21
N ASP A 272 2.62 -28.12 -11.16
CA ASP A 272 3.07 -27.30 -12.29
C ASP A 272 1.90 -26.84 -13.18
N GLU A 273 0.87 -27.68 -13.35
CA GLU A 273 -0.41 -27.33 -14.00
C GLU A 273 -1.15 -26.18 -13.26
N ARG A 274 -1.04 -26.09 -11.93
CA ARG A 274 -1.64 -24.97 -11.19
C ARG A 274 -0.84 -23.70 -11.34
N LYS A 275 0.48 -23.79 -11.60
CA LYS A 275 1.33 -22.63 -11.87
C LYS A 275 1.04 -22.04 -13.25
N THR A 276 0.89 -22.85 -14.30
CA THR A 276 0.46 -22.38 -15.64
C THR A 276 -0.88 -21.65 -15.55
N LEU A 277 -1.89 -22.25 -14.91
CA LEU A 277 -3.22 -21.65 -14.74
C LEU A 277 -3.21 -20.34 -13.94
N ILE A 278 -2.35 -20.21 -12.92
CA ILE A 278 -2.17 -18.94 -12.20
C ILE A 278 -1.50 -17.89 -13.09
N LEU A 279 -0.53 -18.30 -13.92
CA LEU A 279 0.21 -17.40 -14.80
C LEU A 279 -0.65 -16.84 -15.93
N GLU A 280 -1.38 -17.70 -16.66
CA GLU A 280 -2.30 -17.26 -17.72
C GLU A 280 -3.43 -16.38 -17.17
N ARG A 281 -3.93 -16.68 -15.95
CA ARG A 281 -4.88 -15.81 -15.23
C ARG A 281 -4.33 -14.41 -14.95
N LEU A 282 -3.01 -14.29 -14.78
CA LEU A 282 -2.32 -13.02 -14.55
C LEU A 282 -1.86 -12.36 -15.87
N ARG A 283 -1.84 -13.06 -17.01
CA ARG A 283 -1.55 -12.49 -18.34
C ARG A 283 -2.49 -11.35 -18.70
N VAL A 284 -3.77 -11.48 -18.33
CA VAL A 284 -4.81 -10.43 -18.41
C VAL A 284 -4.45 -9.14 -17.67
N ASN A 285 -3.48 -9.16 -16.75
CA ASN A 285 -2.98 -7.94 -16.10
C ASN A 285 -2.05 -7.11 -17.00
N GLU A 286 -1.63 -7.57 -18.19
CA GLU A 286 -0.78 -6.84 -19.14
C GLU A 286 0.38 -6.07 -18.47
N GLN A 287 1.07 -6.70 -17.52
CA GLN A 287 2.18 -6.04 -16.80
C GLN A 287 3.47 -5.98 -17.64
N GLY A 288 3.51 -6.70 -18.77
CA GLY A 288 4.69 -6.88 -19.63
C GLY A 288 4.98 -5.76 -20.63
N VAL A 289 4.23 -4.65 -20.66
CA VAL A 289 4.63 -3.43 -21.38
C VAL A 289 4.76 -2.26 -20.40
N GLN A 290 5.54 -2.44 -19.33
CA GLN A 290 6.05 -1.29 -18.60
C GLN A 290 7.01 -0.51 -19.51
N ASN A 291 6.58 0.68 -19.93
CA ASN A 291 7.43 1.59 -20.67
C ASN A 291 8.57 2.06 -19.75
N ARG A 292 9.72 1.37 -19.79
CA ARG A 292 10.90 1.63 -18.93
C ARG A 292 11.53 3.02 -19.16
N ARG A 293 11.06 3.76 -20.17
CA ARG A 293 11.49 5.14 -20.45
C ARG A 293 10.78 6.13 -19.52
N PHE A 294 11.53 6.65 -18.55
CA PHE A 294 11.11 7.78 -17.73
C PHE A 294 10.90 9.03 -18.61
N LYS A 295 9.71 9.62 -18.55
CA LYS A 295 9.34 10.81 -19.33
C LYS A 295 9.22 12.03 -18.43
N SER A 296 10.19 12.94 -18.48
CA SER A 296 10.20 14.19 -17.68
C SER A 296 9.00 15.09 -17.98
N GLU A 297 8.52 15.11 -19.22
CA GLU A 297 7.28 15.76 -19.66
C GLU A 297 6.05 15.35 -18.82
N HIS A 298 5.90 14.06 -18.52
CA HIS A 298 4.79 13.54 -17.69
C HIS A 298 4.90 14.04 -16.24
N VAL A 299 6.12 14.20 -15.71
CA VAL A 299 6.36 14.75 -14.35
C VAL A 299 5.96 16.22 -14.30
N TRP A 300 6.35 17.01 -15.30
CA TRP A 300 6.01 18.44 -15.35
C TRP A 300 4.52 18.68 -15.57
N GLU A 301 3.87 17.83 -16.37
CA GLU A 301 2.41 17.80 -16.50
C GLU A 301 1.74 17.46 -15.15
N THR A 302 2.27 16.49 -14.40
CA THR A 302 1.79 16.12 -13.06
C THR A 302 1.85 17.30 -12.08
N LEU A 303 3.00 17.99 -12.04
CA LEU A 303 3.23 19.12 -11.12
C LEU A 303 2.43 20.37 -11.48
N LYS A 304 1.96 20.48 -12.73
CA LYS A 304 1.06 21.56 -13.18
C LYS A 304 -0.42 21.22 -13.06
N ASP A 305 -0.79 19.98 -12.76
CA ASP A 305 -2.19 19.55 -12.73
C ASP A 305 -2.88 19.98 -11.41
N PRO A 306 -3.87 20.90 -11.44
CA PRO A 306 -4.58 21.34 -10.23
C PRO A 306 -5.37 20.21 -9.55
N VAL A 307 -5.75 19.16 -10.28
CA VAL A 307 -6.42 17.98 -9.71
C VAL A 307 -5.44 17.17 -8.84
N VAL A 308 -4.16 17.07 -9.25
CA VAL A 308 -3.11 16.43 -8.44
C VAL A 308 -2.84 17.21 -7.15
N TRP A 309 -2.77 18.54 -7.23
CA TRP A 309 -2.67 19.39 -6.04
C TRP A 309 -3.90 19.28 -5.12
N THR A 310 -5.10 19.14 -5.68
CA THR A 310 -6.31 18.93 -4.88
C THR A 310 -6.28 17.58 -4.16
N TYR A 311 -5.81 16.51 -4.81
CA TYR A 311 -5.57 15.23 -4.13
C TYR A 311 -4.50 15.35 -3.02
N LEU A 312 -3.40 16.07 -3.28
CA LEU A 312 -2.33 16.30 -2.30
C LEU A 312 -2.85 17.01 -1.05
N LEU A 313 -3.67 18.05 -1.21
CA LEU A 313 -4.24 18.82 -0.10
C LEU A 313 -5.28 18.01 0.70
N LEU A 314 -6.10 17.21 0.02
CA LEU A 314 -7.00 16.25 0.67
C LEU A 314 -6.23 15.18 1.45
N GLN A 315 -5.16 14.64 0.87
CA GLN A 315 -4.26 13.67 1.50
C GLN A 315 -3.49 14.27 2.70
N LEU A 316 -3.03 15.52 2.61
CA LEU A 316 -2.29 16.15 3.70
C LEU A 316 -3.21 16.46 4.89
N SER A 317 -4.31 17.17 4.66
CA SER A 317 -5.31 17.49 5.70
C SER A 317 -5.85 16.22 6.37
N SER A 318 -6.02 15.14 5.59
CA SER A 318 -6.35 13.80 6.07
C SER A 318 -5.40 13.28 7.14
N PHE A 319 -4.10 13.27 6.85
CA PHE A 319 -3.14 12.63 7.73
C PHE A 319 -2.72 13.49 8.91
N ILE A 320 -2.94 14.81 8.87
CA ILE A 320 -2.85 15.67 10.06
C ILE A 320 -3.90 15.23 11.10
N ILE A 321 -5.15 15.06 10.68
CA ILE A 321 -6.26 14.61 11.55
C ILE A 321 -5.99 13.19 12.08
N VAL A 322 -5.68 12.25 11.18
CA VAL A 322 -5.49 10.83 11.57
C VAL A 322 -4.27 10.65 12.46
N GLY A 323 -3.14 11.27 12.13
CA GLY A 323 -1.88 11.12 12.87
C GLY A 323 -1.97 11.68 14.29
N GLY A 324 -2.54 12.87 14.45
CA GLY A 324 -2.76 13.48 15.77
C GLY A 324 -3.71 12.64 16.64
N LEU A 325 -4.89 12.30 16.11
CA LEU A 325 -5.87 11.47 16.83
C LEU A 325 -5.40 10.04 17.07
N ALA A 326 -4.44 9.51 16.31
CA ALA A 326 -3.86 8.19 16.55
C ALA A 326 -2.99 8.20 17.80
N VAL A 327 -2.03 9.14 17.90
CA VAL A 327 -1.04 9.20 18.98
C VAL A 327 -1.66 9.65 20.31
N PHE A 328 -2.66 10.54 20.28
CA PHE A 328 -3.29 11.08 21.50
C PHE A 328 -4.59 10.37 21.91
N ALA A 329 -5.02 9.32 21.19
CA ALA A 329 -6.33 8.66 21.37
C ALA A 329 -6.69 8.37 22.83
N ASN A 330 -5.84 7.61 23.53
CA ASN A 330 -6.10 7.17 24.90
C ASN A 330 -5.91 8.29 25.92
N ILE A 331 -5.03 9.27 25.65
CA ILE A 331 -4.86 10.46 26.48
C ILE A 331 -6.14 11.29 26.47
N ILE A 332 -6.76 11.48 25.29
CA ILE A 332 -8.03 12.20 25.14
C ILE A 332 -9.13 11.47 25.92
N VAL A 333 -9.26 10.15 25.76
CA VAL A 333 -10.29 9.36 26.48
C VAL A 333 -10.09 9.42 27.99
N LYS A 334 -8.86 9.26 28.49
CA LYS A 334 -8.53 9.42 29.93
C LYS A 334 -8.82 10.85 30.42
N GLY A 335 -8.54 11.87 29.60
CA GLY A 335 -8.84 13.28 29.87
C GLY A 335 -10.33 13.63 29.93
N LEU A 336 -11.22 12.75 29.45
CA LEU A 336 -12.68 12.87 29.60
C LEU A 336 -13.20 12.30 30.94
N GLY A 337 -12.30 11.87 31.84
CA GLY A 337 -12.63 11.35 33.17
C GLY A 337 -12.67 9.83 33.29
N PHE A 338 -12.31 9.10 32.22
CA PHE A 338 -12.30 7.63 32.23
C PHE A 338 -11.09 7.08 32.97
N THR A 339 -11.32 6.02 33.75
CA THR A 339 -10.21 5.24 34.31
C THR A 339 -9.38 4.59 33.20
N THR A 340 -8.14 4.22 33.51
CA THR A 340 -7.25 3.58 32.53
C THR A 340 -7.78 2.22 32.07
N TYR A 341 -8.48 1.47 32.93
CA TYR A 341 -9.18 0.23 32.56
C TYR A 341 -10.35 0.47 31.59
N GLN A 342 -11.23 1.43 31.89
CA GLN A 342 -12.34 1.78 30.99
C GLN A 342 -11.85 2.33 29.65
N THR A 343 -10.74 3.09 29.64
CA THR A 343 -10.12 3.61 28.42
C THR A 343 -9.72 2.47 27.47
N GLN A 344 -9.10 1.40 27.99
CA GLN A 344 -8.72 0.25 27.17
C GLN A 344 -9.92 -0.60 26.74
N LEU A 345 -10.94 -0.73 27.59
CA LEU A 345 -12.17 -1.41 27.21
C LEU A 345 -12.95 -0.66 26.11
N LEU A 346 -12.90 0.69 26.10
CA LEU A 346 -13.51 1.49 25.04
C LEU A 346 -12.84 1.28 23.67
N ASN A 347 -11.54 0.93 23.63
CA ASN A 347 -10.86 0.58 22.38
C ASN A 347 -11.43 -0.70 21.73
N LEU A 348 -11.97 -1.63 22.53
CA LEU A 348 -12.65 -2.82 22.01
C LEU A 348 -13.94 -2.45 21.25
N ALA A 349 -14.79 -1.62 21.86
CA ALA A 349 -15.99 -1.10 21.22
C ALA A 349 -15.67 -0.25 19.99
N GLN A 350 -14.64 0.60 20.08
CA GLN A 350 -14.17 1.41 18.96
C GLN A 350 -13.69 0.54 17.79
N GLY A 351 -12.95 -0.54 18.06
CA GLY A 351 -12.47 -1.46 17.04
C GLY A 351 -13.61 -2.16 16.29
N ALA A 352 -14.58 -2.72 17.00
CA ALA A 352 -15.77 -3.35 16.40
C ALA A 352 -16.56 -2.36 15.52
N TRP A 353 -16.80 -1.15 16.03
CA TRP A 353 -17.49 -0.08 15.30
C TRP A 353 -16.72 0.37 14.04
N SER A 354 -15.38 0.35 14.09
CA SER A 354 -14.53 0.65 12.93
C SER A 354 -14.76 -0.35 11.79
N ILE A 355 -14.86 -1.64 12.11
CA ILE A 355 -15.06 -2.71 11.13
C ILE A 355 -16.41 -2.54 10.43
N LEU A 356 -17.47 -2.25 11.19
CA LEU A 356 -18.81 -1.99 10.64
C LEU A 356 -18.81 -0.79 9.68
N ILE A 357 -18.17 0.32 10.05
CA ILE A 357 -18.03 1.50 9.18
C ILE A 357 -17.21 1.17 7.92
N TYR A 358 -16.08 0.45 8.02
CA TYR A 358 -15.28 0.09 6.86
C TYR A 358 -16.04 -0.79 5.87
N ILE A 359 -16.73 -1.82 6.36
CA ILE A 359 -17.51 -2.73 5.50
C ILE A 359 -18.71 -1.99 4.88
N GLY A 360 -19.46 -1.22 5.69
CA GLY A 360 -20.62 -0.46 5.21
C GLY A 360 -20.25 0.60 4.17
N SER A 361 -19.16 1.34 4.39
CA SER A 361 -18.65 2.32 3.41
C SER A 361 -18.14 1.67 2.12
N ALA A 362 -17.45 0.53 2.21
CA ALA A 362 -16.97 -0.21 1.03
C ALA A 362 -18.13 -0.79 0.19
N TRP A 363 -19.17 -1.29 0.86
CA TRP A 363 -20.39 -1.76 0.21
C TRP A 363 -21.16 -0.61 -0.46
N MET A 364 -21.40 0.49 0.27
CA MET A 364 -22.15 1.64 -0.24
C MET A 364 -21.41 2.38 -1.38
N ALA A 365 -20.08 2.50 -1.29
CA ALA A 365 -19.24 3.03 -2.37
C ALA A 365 -19.07 2.06 -3.56
N ARG A 366 -19.61 0.84 -3.48
CA ARG A 366 -19.71 -0.11 -4.60
C ARG A 366 -21.10 -0.09 -5.23
N SER A 367 -22.17 -0.01 -4.44
CA SER A 367 -23.55 -0.02 -4.94
C SER A 367 -23.98 1.28 -5.62
N THR A 368 -23.45 2.43 -5.19
CA THR A 368 -23.93 3.76 -5.64
C THR A 368 -23.06 4.45 -6.68
N GLY A 369 -21.80 4.04 -6.84
CA GLY A 369 -20.81 4.69 -7.72
C GLY A 369 -20.32 6.09 -7.28
N GLN A 370 -21.16 6.89 -6.63
CA GLN A 370 -20.95 8.32 -6.32
C GLN A 370 -20.06 8.52 -5.08
N THR A 371 -18.79 8.19 -5.26
CA THR A 371 -17.85 7.98 -4.15
C THR A 371 -17.53 9.28 -3.40
N ILE A 372 -17.49 10.44 -4.07
CA ILE A 372 -17.21 11.73 -3.43
C ILE A 372 -18.38 12.24 -2.56
N ILE A 373 -19.64 11.90 -2.88
CA ILE A 373 -20.78 12.36 -2.08
C ILE A 373 -20.78 11.71 -0.70
N PHE A 374 -20.61 10.40 -0.63
CA PHE A 374 -20.54 9.69 0.65
C PHE A 374 -19.33 10.11 1.48
N MET A 375 -18.21 10.40 0.83
CA MET A 375 -17.03 11.00 1.47
C MET A 375 -17.35 12.36 2.11
N ILE A 376 -18.09 13.25 1.42
CA ILE A 376 -18.56 14.53 1.99
C ILE A 376 -19.57 14.29 3.13
N ALA A 377 -20.52 13.38 2.97
CA ALA A 377 -21.55 13.09 3.97
C ALA A 377 -20.96 12.53 5.27
N PHE A 378 -20.06 11.54 5.18
CA PHE A 378 -19.35 10.99 6.33
C PHE A 378 -18.41 12.01 6.99
N MET A 379 -17.81 12.94 6.22
CA MET A 379 -16.99 14.01 6.78
C MET A 379 -17.82 15.04 7.56
N ASN A 380 -19.00 15.41 7.05
CA ASN A 380 -19.92 16.28 7.77
C ASN A 380 -20.44 15.63 9.05
N LEU A 381 -20.79 14.34 9.01
CA LEU A 381 -21.18 13.58 10.19
C LEU A 381 -20.06 13.53 11.23
N ALA A 382 -18.80 13.33 10.82
CA ALA A 382 -17.62 13.42 11.68
C ALA A 382 -17.42 14.82 12.31
N ASN A 383 -17.74 15.88 11.57
CA ASN A 383 -17.61 17.27 12.02
C ASN A 383 -18.68 17.62 13.08
N CYS A 384 -19.96 17.38 12.78
CA CYS A 384 -21.07 17.56 13.74
C CYS A 384 -20.81 16.77 15.03
N CYS A 385 -20.23 15.59 14.89
CA CYS A 385 -19.83 14.73 15.98
C CYS A 385 -18.75 15.33 16.91
N ILE A 386 -17.79 16.09 16.40
CA ILE A 386 -16.68 16.64 17.21
C ILE A 386 -17.10 17.94 17.91
N VAL A 387 -17.99 18.70 17.27
CA VAL A 387 -18.56 19.96 17.76
C VAL A 387 -19.60 19.76 18.87
N SER A 388 -20.29 18.61 18.94
CA SER A 388 -21.29 18.35 19.99
C SER A 388 -20.67 18.33 21.41
N GLY A 389 -21.08 19.29 22.26
CA GLY A 389 -20.46 19.56 23.56
C GLY A 389 -20.86 18.66 24.74
N ASN A 390 -21.84 17.76 24.58
CA ASN A 390 -22.29 16.89 25.67
C ASN A 390 -21.27 15.79 25.96
N LEU A 391 -20.77 15.71 27.20
CA LEU A 391 -19.66 14.83 27.59
C LEU A 391 -19.87 13.35 27.18
N LEU A 392 -21.06 12.80 27.46
CA LEU A 392 -21.42 11.42 27.10
C LEU A 392 -21.56 11.20 25.58
N TRP A 393 -22.09 12.19 24.85
CA TRP A 393 -22.26 12.08 23.41
C TRP A 393 -20.92 12.26 22.68
N SER A 394 -20.07 13.17 23.16
CA SER A 394 -18.72 13.45 22.65
C SER A 394 -17.83 12.21 22.52
N LEU A 395 -18.05 11.19 23.37
CA LEU A 395 -17.32 9.92 23.33
C LEU A 395 -17.70 9.07 22.12
N VAL A 396 -19.00 8.89 21.91
CA VAL A 396 -19.55 8.11 20.80
C VAL A 396 -19.25 8.85 19.50
N THR A 397 -19.52 10.16 19.48
CA THR A 397 -19.43 11.00 18.30
C THR A 397 -17.97 11.24 17.86
N ARG A 398 -17.03 11.64 18.74
CA ARG A 398 -15.62 11.84 18.35
C ARG A 398 -14.96 10.54 17.87
N ASN A 399 -15.36 9.40 18.44
CA ASN A 399 -14.89 8.09 17.99
C ASN A 399 -15.55 7.63 16.68
N ILE A 400 -16.83 7.93 16.45
CA ILE A 400 -17.48 7.78 15.12
C ILE A 400 -16.70 8.59 14.08
N GLY A 401 -16.48 9.88 14.34
CA GLY A 401 -15.84 10.80 13.39
C GLY A 401 -14.45 10.33 12.97
N LYS A 402 -13.63 9.86 13.91
CA LYS A 402 -12.30 9.28 13.65
C LYS A 402 -12.31 8.06 12.73
N GLN A 403 -13.40 7.27 12.69
CA GLN A 403 -13.48 6.04 11.87
C GLN A 403 -14.24 6.22 10.55
N LEU A 404 -15.27 7.07 10.54
CA LEU A 404 -15.86 7.61 9.30
C LEU A 404 -14.76 8.24 8.43
N TYR A 405 -13.84 8.96 9.07
CA TYR A 405 -12.67 9.52 8.45
C TYR A 405 -11.81 8.49 7.69
N LYS A 406 -11.50 7.34 8.31
CA LYS A 406 -10.57 6.36 7.72
C LYS A 406 -11.14 5.60 6.52
N SER A 407 -12.47 5.51 6.41
CA SER A 407 -13.14 4.87 5.26
C SER A 407 -12.86 5.54 3.92
N PHE A 408 -12.43 6.80 3.96
CA PHE A 408 -11.89 7.57 2.84
C PHE A 408 -10.72 6.89 2.10
N ARG A 409 -9.88 6.08 2.78
CA ARG A 409 -8.66 5.56 2.14
C ARG A 409 -8.96 4.64 0.94
N LEU A 410 -10.06 3.89 0.98
CA LEU A 410 -10.47 3.00 -0.11
C LEU A 410 -11.05 3.76 -1.32
N SER A 411 -11.64 4.94 -1.12
CA SER A 411 -12.13 5.78 -2.23
C SER A 411 -10.99 6.52 -2.94
N GLN A 412 -9.99 7.02 -2.21
CA GLN A 412 -8.80 7.63 -2.81
C GLN A 412 -8.06 6.66 -3.73
N LEU A 413 -7.88 5.40 -3.30
CA LEU A 413 -7.20 4.39 -4.10
C LEU A 413 -7.89 4.14 -5.45
N LYS A 414 -9.24 4.12 -5.49
CA LYS A 414 -10.00 4.01 -6.74
C LYS A 414 -9.74 5.18 -7.72
N LEU A 415 -9.53 6.40 -7.22
CA LEU A 415 -9.20 7.56 -8.04
C LEU A 415 -7.72 7.55 -8.48
N LEU A 416 -6.80 7.15 -7.59
CA LEU A 416 -5.37 7.04 -7.89
C LEU A 416 -5.04 5.99 -8.96
N PHE A 417 -5.74 4.85 -8.97
CA PHE A 417 -5.51 3.82 -9.99
C PHE A 417 -5.90 4.24 -11.42
N ARG A 418 -6.71 5.30 -11.57
CA ARG A 418 -7.23 5.79 -12.85
C ARG A 418 -6.37 6.88 -13.51
N VAL A 419 -5.29 7.35 -12.87
CA VAL A 419 -4.34 8.24 -13.57
C VAL A 419 -3.60 7.45 -14.65
N ALA A 420 -3.73 7.86 -15.91
CA ALA A 420 -3.06 7.25 -17.06
C ALA A 420 -1.64 7.84 -17.29
N GLY A 421 -0.79 7.07 -17.96
CA GLY A 421 0.64 7.34 -18.14
C GLY A 421 1.49 6.82 -16.98
N GLN A 422 2.42 5.90 -17.24
CA GLN A 422 3.19 5.16 -16.21
C GLN A 422 4.05 6.11 -15.34
N THR A 423 4.75 7.05 -15.98
CA THR A 423 5.57 8.04 -15.26
C THR A 423 4.72 9.00 -14.43
N LYS A 424 3.56 9.45 -14.96
CA LYS A 424 2.61 10.33 -14.24
C LYS A 424 2.03 9.63 -13.02
N LYS A 425 1.55 8.39 -13.18
CA LYS A 425 1.00 7.56 -12.10
C LYS A 425 2.00 7.34 -10.97
N THR A 426 3.26 7.02 -11.29
CA THR A 426 4.35 6.84 -10.30
C THR A 426 4.65 8.15 -9.55
N THR A 427 4.67 9.28 -10.27
CA THR A 427 4.86 10.62 -9.67
C THR A 427 3.72 10.97 -8.70
N VAL A 428 2.47 10.74 -9.09
CA VAL A 428 1.29 10.99 -8.24
C VAL A 428 1.34 10.12 -6.97
N PHE A 429 1.66 8.82 -7.08
CA PHE A 429 1.78 7.96 -5.89
C PHE A 429 2.88 8.43 -4.93
N THR A 430 4.05 8.83 -5.45
CA THR A 430 5.15 9.37 -4.64
C THR A 430 4.71 10.63 -3.90
N LEU A 431 4.06 11.57 -4.60
CA LEU A 431 3.51 12.79 -4.02
C LEU A 431 2.46 12.49 -2.92
N MET A 432 1.56 11.52 -3.15
CA MET A 432 0.60 11.10 -2.12
C MET A 432 1.25 10.48 -0.88
N PHE A 433 2.37 9.78 -1.02
CA PHE A 433 3.10 9.22 0.11
C PHE A 433 3.80 10.32 0.92
N VAL A 434 4.45 11.28 0.25
CA VAL A 434 5.04 12.45 0.92
C VAL A 434 3.97 13.22 1.71
N ALA A 435 2.78 13.46 1.14
CA ALA A 435 1.67 14.09 1.86
C ALA A 435 1.14 13.24 3.03
N PHE A 436 1.14 11.91 2.90
CA PHE A 436 0.83 11.00 4.01
C PHE A 436 1.85 11.11 5.15
N ALA A 437 3.15 11.09 4.84
CA ALA A 437 4.20 11.20 5.84
C ALA A 437 4.18 12.58 6.52
N LEU A 438 4.14 13.67 5.74
CA LEU A 438 4.04 15.04 6.26
C LEU A 438 2.81 15.24 7.15
N GLY A 439 1.65 14.70 6.75
CA GLY A 439 0.43 14.80 7.56
C GLY A 439 0.60 14.13 8.92
N ASN A 440 1.16 12.92 8.97
CA ASN A 440 1.42 12.23 10.24
C ASN A 440 2.60 12.80 11.05
N ILE A 441 3.53 13.52 10.41
CA ILE A 441 4.59 14.31 11.08
C ILE A 441 3.96 15.50 11.82
N ILE A 442 3.07 16.24 11.15
CA ILE A 442 2.42 17.45 11.65
C ILE A 442 1.31 17.12 12.67
N GLY A 443 0.54 16.05 12.46
CA GLY A 443 -0.64 15.70 13.25
C GLY A 443 -0.43 15.68 14.78
N PRO A 444 0.58 14.96 15.31
CA PRO A 444 0.90 14.97 16.74
C PRO A 444 1.28 16.36 17.27
N GLN A 445 1.86 17.23 16.45
CA GLN A 445 2.29 18.59 16.85
C GLN A 445 1.12 19.59 16.98
N VAL A 446 -0.05 19.24 16.45
CA VAL A 446 -1.30 19.99 16.69
C VAL A 446 -1.75 19.85 18.15
N PHE A 447 -1.40 18.75 18.83
CA PHE A 447 -1.65 18.54 20.26
C PHE A 447 -0.50 19.10 21.08
N ARG A 448 -0.68 20.32 21.60
CA ARG A 448 0.33 21.02 22.40
C ARG A 448 0.19 20.68 23.88
N SER A 449 1.30 20.50 24.58
CA SER A 449 1.30 20.28 26.04
C SER A 449 0.69 21.42 26.85
N LYS A 450 0.70 22.66 26.32
CA LYS A 450 0.07 23.83 26.97
C LYS A 450 -1.47 23.76 27.02
N ASP A 451 -2.08 22.94 26.16
CA ASP A 451 -3.54 22.90 26.00
C ASP A 451 -4.17 21.74 26.78
N MET A 452 -3.38 21.01 27.58
CA MET A 452 -3.84 19.90 28.40
C MET A 452 -4.84 20.34 29.49
N PRO A 453 -5.79 19.48 29.91
CA PRO A 453 -6.06 18.14 29.40
C PRO A 453 -7.08 18.12 28.24
N ARG A 454 -7.72 19.26 27.91
CA ARG A 454 -8.87 19.32 26.98
C ARG A 454 -8.49 19.56 25.51
N TYR A 455 -7.27 20.01 25.24
CA TYR A 455 -6.71 20.25 23.89
C TYR A 455 -7.62 21.09 22.98
N HIS A 456 -8.19 22.18 23.50
CA HIS A 456 -9.16 23.01 22.79
C HIS A 456 -8.66 23.53 21.43
N HIS A 457 -7.43 24.04 21.36
CA HIS A 457 -6.83 24.49 20.10
C HIS A 457 -6.66 23.35 19.10
N ALA A 458 -6.26 22.15 19.56
CA ALA A 458 -6.14 21.00 18.68
C ALA A 458 -7.48 20.63 18.05
N PHE A 459 -8.56 20.56 18.83
CA PHE A 459 -9.91 20.29 18.30
C PHE A 459 -10.40 21.41 17.36
N ALA A 460 -10.11 22.67 17.65
CA ALA A 460 -10.41 23.78 16.75
C ALA A 460 -9.67 23.66 15.40
N SER A 461 -8.38 23.31 15.42
CA SER A 461 -7.62 23.01 14.20
C SER A 461 -8.19 21.83 13.42
N HIS A 462 -8.69 20.79 14.10
CA HIS A 462 -9.35 19.66 13.43
C HIS A 462 -10.63 20.11 12.72
N ILE A 463 -11.50 20.88 13.38
CA ILE A 463 -12.73 21.43 12.77
C ILE A 463 -12.41 22.26 11.51
N ALA A 464 -11.39 23.11 11.58
CA ALA A 464 -10.92 23.88 10.43
C ALA A 464 -10.39 22.98 9.29
N LEU A 465 -9.62 21.93 9.61
CA LEU A 465 -9.11 20.97 8.63
C LEU A 465 -10.23 20.14 7.98
N TYR A 466 -11.28 19.77 8.72
CA TYR A 466 -12.47 19.10 8.16
C TYR A 466 -13.26 20.03 7.22
N ALA A 467 -13.44 21.30 7.59
CA ALA A 467 -14.08 22.29 6.72
C ALA A 467 -13.28 22.51 5.42
N PHE A 468 -11.96 22.67 5.54
CA PHE A 468 -11.04 22.73 4.41
C PHE A 468 -11.12 21.49 3.52
N PHE A 469 -11.16 20.30 4.12
CA PHE A 469 -11.31 19.04 3.39
C PHE A 469 -12.63 18.97 2.61
N ILE A 470 -13.75 19.40 3.20
CA ILE A 470 -15.06 19.45 2.52
C ILE A 470 -15.00 20.41 1.32
N ILE A 471 -14.43 21.61 1.50
CA ILE A 471 -14.23 22.59 0.42
C ILE A 471 -13.38 21.98 -0.71
N MET A 472 -12.24 21.38 -0.40
CA MET A 472 -11.37 20.74 -1.39
C MET A 472 -12.03 19.54 -2.07
N SER A 473 -12.92 18.82 -1.39
CA SER A 473 -13.72 17.72 -1.98
C SER A 473 -14.73 18.23 -3.00
N ILE A 474 -15.37 19.38 -2.71
CA ILE A 474 -16.29 20.06 -3.64
C ILE A 474 -15.51 20.61 -4.85
N VAL A 475 -14.36 21.26 -4.62
CA VAL A 475 -13.46 21.74 -5.69
C VAL A 475 -13.02 20.59 -6.60
N LEU A 476 -12.57 19.46 -6.02
CA LEU A 476 -12.21 18.26 -6.79
C LEU A 476 -13.38 17.80 -7.67
N ARG A 477 -14.59 17.70 -7.09
CA ARG A 477 -15.78 17.28 -7.84
C ARG A 477 -16.10 18.22 -9.00
N ILE A 478 -16.02 19.53 -8.78
CA ILE A 478 -16.24 20.55 -9.83
C ILE A 478 -15.17 20.44 -10.93
N LEU A 479 -13.90 20.26 -10.59
CA LEU A 479 -12.81 20.08 -11.56
C LEU A 479 -13.01 18.81 -12.41
N LEU A 480 -13.37 17.68 -11.79
CA LEU A 480 -13.65 16.42 -12.49
C LEU A 480 -14.90 16.53 -13.38
N MET A 481 -15.98 17.16 -12.89
CA MET A 481 -17.18 17.42 -13.69
C MET A 481 -16.90 18.33 -14.89
N ARG A 482 -16.11 19.40 -14.72
CA ARG A 482 -15.67 20.28 -15.82
C ARG A 482 -14.83 19.52 -16.85
N ARG A 483 -13.84 18.72 -16.42
CA ARG A 483 -13.04 17.87 -17.32
C ARG A 483 -13.90 16.88 -18.10
N ASN A 484 -14.87 16.24 -17.44
CA ASN A 484 -15.78 15.30 -18.09
C ASN A 484 -16.73 15.99 -19.07
N SER A 485 -17.26 17.17 -18.73
CA SER A 485 -18.12 17.94 -19.63
C SER A 485 -17.37 18.35 -20.90
N GLN A 486 -16.16 18.93 -20.76
CA GLN A 486 -15.30 19.28 -21.91
C GLN A 486 -14.98 18.08 -22.80
N ARG A 487 -14.73 16.89 -22.21
CA ARG A 487 -14.49 15.64 -22.96
C ARG A 487 -15.74 15.14 -23.67
N LYS A 488 -16.91 15.18 -23.03
CA LYS A 488 -18.18 14.82 -23.68
C LYS A 488 -18.49 15.73 -24.87
N THR A 489 -18.23 17.03 -24.76
CA THR A 489 -18.34 17.97 -25.89
C THR A 489 -17.36 17.64 -27.01
N ALA A 490 -16.09 17.36 -26.69
CA ALA A 490 -15.08 16.99 -27.68
C ALA A 490 -15.38 15.64 -28.38
N LEU A 491 -15.96 14.67 -27.67
CA LEU A 491 -16.39 13.39 -28.24
C LEU A 491 -17.63 13.55 -29.14
N ALA A 492 -18.59 14.38 -28.73
CA ALA A 492 -19.76 14.70 -29.55
C ALA A 492 -19.37 15.42 -30.86
N GLN A 493 -18.37 16.31 -30.83
CA GLN A 493 -17.82 16.97 -32.02
C GLN A 493 -17.12 16.02 -33.00
N VAL A 494 -16.72 14.82 -32.56
CA VAL A 494 -16.07 13.79 -33.41
C VAL A 494 -17.08 12.74 -33.92
N GLY A 495 -18.38 12.91 -33.64
CA GLY A 495 -19.44 12.05 -34.18
C GLY A 495 -19.62 10.69 -33.49
N ALA A 496 -19.02 10.48 -32.31
CA ALA A 496 -19.18 9.25 -31.53
C ALA A 496 -20.51 9.25 -30.73
N SER A 497 -21.63 9.16 -31.45
CA SER A 497 -22.99 9.27 -30.91
C SER A 497 -23.58 7.95 -30.39
N THR A 498 -22.95 7.32 -29.37
CA THR A 498 -23.65 6.30 -28.56
C THR A 498 -23.03 6.13 -27.17
N PRO A 499 -23.83 6.14 -26.07
CA PRO A 499 -23.32 5.85 -24.73
C PRO A 499 -22.76 4.43 -24.55
N GLN A 500 -23.32 3.43 -25.24
CA GLN A 500 -22.89 2.03 -25.13
C GLN A 500 -21.47 1.81 -25.68
N VAL A 501 -21.12 2.47 -26.79
CA VAL A 501 -19.76 2.44 -27.35
C VAL A 501 -18.74 3.05 -26.39
N ALA A 502 -19.14 3.89 -25.42
CA ALA A 502 -18.22 4.44 -24.43
C ALA A 502 -17.89 3.46 -23.28
N GLU A 503 -18.73 2.47 -23.01
CA GLU A 503 -18.41 1.38 -22.06
C GLU A 503 -17.59 0.28 -22.77
N ASP A 504 -17.98 -0.10 -23.99
CA ASP A 504 -17.24 -1.09 -24.78
C ASP A 504 -15.89 -0.55 -25.31
N ALA A 505 -15.74 0.75 -25.61
CA ALA A 505 -14.43 1.31 -25.98
C ALA A 505 -13.45 1.42 -24.80
N VAL A 506 -13.94 1.42 -23.55
CA VAL A 506 -13.10 1.32 -22.35
C VAL A 506 -12.55 -0.11 -22.15
N VAL A 507 -13.14 -1.11 -22.82
CA VAL A 507 -12.73 -2.52 -22.73
C VAL A 507 -12.07 -3.04 -24.02
N GLY A 508 -12.45 -2.53 -25.20
CA GLY A 508 -12.14 -3.19 -26.48
C GLY A 508 -11.42 -2.37 -27.58
N ASN A 509 -11.16 -1.07 -27.40
CA ASN A 509 -10.52 -0.27 -28.47
C ASN A 509 -9.02 -0.01 -28.19
N HIS A 510 -8.23 -1.09 -28.22
CA HIS A 510 -6.83 -1.11 -27.76
C HIS A 510 -5.82 -0.26 -28.56
N ARG A 511 -6.20 0.36 -29.69
CA ARG A 511 -5.26 1.09 -30.56
C ARG A 511 -4.50 2.23 -29.86
N ASP A 512 -5.20 3.04 -29.06
CA ASP A 512 -4.55 4.10 -28.27
C ASP A 512 -4.09 3.60 -26.89
N ALA A 513 -4.53 2.42 -26.43
CA ALA A 513 -4.19 1.87 -25.11
C ALA A 513 -2.71 1.49 -24.96
N PHE A 514 -2.06 1.11 -26.07
CA PHE A 514 -0.61 0.84 -26.11
C PHE A 514 0.25 2.11 -26.19
N SER A 515 -0.35 3.27 -26.45
CA SER A 515 0.37 4.54 -26.35
C SER A 515 0.38 5.00 -24.88
N ASP A 516 1.57 5.11 -24.29
CA ASP A 516 1.76 5.64 -22.93
C ASP A 516 1.51 7.16 -22.92
N LEU A 517 0.25 7.54 -23.10
CA LEU A 517 -0.26 8.90 -23.01
C LEU A 517 -0.80 9.15 -21.61
N THR A 518 -0.65 10.38 -21.11
CA THR A 518 -1.26 10.78 -19.83
C THR A 518 -2.79 10.87 -19.93
N ASP A 519 -3.46 10.95 -18.79
CA ASP A 519 -4.90 11.20 -18.71
C ASP A 519 -5.31 12.56 -19.32
N ILE A 520 -4.41 13.54 -19.43
CA ILE A 520 -4.63 14.82 -20.13
C ILE A 520 -4.44 14.68 -21.65
N GLN A 521 -3.45 13.90 -22.09
CA GLN A 521 -3.16 13.65 -23.50
C GLN A 521 -4.20 12.73 -24.15
N ASN A 522 -4.61 11.65 -23.46
CA ASN A 522 -5.67 10.76 -23.91
C ASN A 522 -7.06 11.37 -23.68
N LYS A 523 -7.50 12.18 -24.64
CA LYS A 523 -8.80 12.87 -24.62
C LYS A 523 -9.97 12.01 -25.12
N ARG A 524 -9.70 10.87 -25.78
CA ARG A 524 -10.70 10.07 -26.49
C ARG A 524 -11.23 8.86 -25.72
N ALA A 525 -10.39 8.15 -24.98
CA ALA A 525 -10.78 6.90 -24.30
C ALA A 525 -11.00 7.04 -22.77
N PHE A 526 -10.70 8.20 -22.17
CA PHE A 526 -10.63 8.34 -20.72
C PHE A 526 -11.65 9.34 -20.13
N LEU A 527 -12.59 8.82 -19.33
CA LEU A 527 -13.54 9.59 -18.51
C LEU A 527 -13.21 9.42 -17.01
N TYR A 528 -13.19 10.53 -16.28
CA TYR A 528 -13.05 10.49 -14.81
C TYR A 528 -14.37 10.03 -14.17
N MET A 529 -14.31 9.43 -12.97
CA MET A 529 -15.51 9.23 -12.14
C MET A 529 -15.37 10.03 -10.84
N TYR A 530 -16.53 10.47 -10.31
CA TYR A 530 -16.67 11.35 -9.15
C TYR A 530 -17.76 10.83 -8.19
#